data_AF-A0A397SN46-F1
#
_entry.id   AF-A0A397SN46-F1
#
_cell.length_a   1.000
_cell.length_b   1.000
_cell.length_c   1.000
_cell.angle_alpha   90.00
_cell.angle_beta   90.00
_cell.angle_gamma   90.00
#
_symmetry.space_group_name_H-M   'P 1'
#
loop_
_entity.id
_entity.type
_entity.pdbx_description
1 polymer ?
#
loop_
_entity_poly.entity_id
_entity_poly.type
_entity_poly.pdbx_seq_one_letter_code
_entity_poly.pdbx_strand_id
1 'polypeptide(L)'
;MICSKIFSEELPELINEIIKYFQNDFSTLHSCILVNRLWCHLAIPLLWADSFLMKLPKNYHFIEIYLHNLNDIKTKLGEYGINNNTIPSTILFNYPKYCKKIKFFYLLGFNNQDIYPIFDLIKNIKQNLNYLTIDFCKLYDFHNQLNYDINLSSIILLNLGKILPIKLEYLNLTLMFNINNFEIFLKDTQDIFINKLLIRNKISKNSKDILPYIKKSFMKEKRINYLAFEEVSSEKNKSLVFSEDEILEFELYNIKVLDYYELSIDCFFYIKEMY
;
A
#
# COMPACT_ATOMS: atom_id res chain seq x y z
N MET A 1 -1.40 -48.94 -2.56
CA MET A 1 -0.63 -47.67 -2.46
C MET A 1 -0.72 -47.19 -1.01
N ILE A 2 0.16 -47.69 -0.14
CA ILE A 2 0.10 -47.54 1.34
C ILE A 2 1.26 -46.65 1.87
N CYS A 3 2.26 -46.35 1.04
CA CYS A 3 3.47 -45.63 1.46
C CYS A 3 3.32 -44.13 1.72
N SER A 4 2.23 -43.48 1.30
CA SER A 4 2.03 -42.04 1.55
C SER A 4 1.45 -41.73 2.93
N LYS A 5 0.91 -42.71 3.65
CA LYS A 5 0.33 -42.51 5.00
C LYS A 5 1.35 -42.55 6.13
N ILE A 6 2.41 -43.33 5.98
CA ILE A 6 3.38 -43.59 7.08
C ILE A 6 4.29 -42.37 7.30
N PHE A 7 4.75 -41.69 6.24
CA PHE A 7 5.67 -40.56 6.41
C PHE A 7 5.00 -39.24 6.82
N SER A 8 3.71 -39.04 6.54
CA SER A 8 3.06 -37.75 6.79
C SER A 8 2.60 -37.54 8.23
N GLU A 9 2.36 -38.62 8.99
CA GLU A 9 1.87 -38.53 10.36
C GLU A 9 2.99 -38.58 11.41
N GLU A 10 4.17 -39.12 11.08
CA GLU A 10 5.19 -39.42 12.09
C GLU A 10 6.22 -38.29 12.31
N LEU A 11 6.50 -37.41 11.34
CA LEU A 11 7.55 -36.37 11.47
C LEU A 11 7.24 -35.05 10.71
N PRO A 12 6.26 -34.24 11.17
CA PRO A 12 5.92 -32.95 10.55
C PRO A 12 7.10 -31.96 10.49
N GLU A 13 8.00 -32.03 11.47
CA GLU A 13 9.18 -31.17 11.57
C GLU A 13 10.17 -31.42 10.42
N LEU A 14 10.40 -32.69 10.08
CA LEU A 14 11.29 -33.08 8.98
C LEU A 14 10.72 -32.60 7.64
N ILE A 15 9.41 -32.74 7.45
CA ILE A 15 8.72 -32.29 6.22
C ILE A 15 8.84 -30.76 6.08
N ASN A 16 8.70 -30.01 7.18
CA ASN A 16 8.90 -28.57 7.16
C ASN A 16 10.33 -28.18 6.74
N GLU A 17 11.35 -28.86 7.27
CA GLU A 17 12.74 -28.63 6.86
C GLU A 17 12.97 -28.95 5.38
N ILE A 18 12.41 -30.05 4.87
CA ILE A 18 12.51 -30.40 3.45
C ILE A 18 11.85 -29.32 2.58
N ILE A 19 10.62 -28.89 2.91
CA ILE A 19 9.86 -27.93 2.11
C ILE A 19 10.55 -26.56 2.04
N LYS A 20 11.28 -26.14 3.10
CA LYS A 20 12.06 -24.89 3.10
C LYS A 20 13.14 -24.84 2.02
N TYR A 21 13.74 -25.98 1.65
CA TYR A 21 14.72 -26.02 0.55
C TYR A 21 14.11 -25.62 -0.80
N PHE A 22 12.79 -25.76 -0.95
CA PHE A 22 12.07 -25.40 -2.17
C PHE A 22 11.58 -23.93 -2.20
N GLN A 23 11.95 -23.08 -1.22
CA GLN A 23 11.41 -21.72 -1.08
C GLN A 23 11.51 -20.82 -2.33
N ASN A 24 12.44 -21.11 -3.25
CA ASN A 24 12.60 -20.37 -4.51
C ASN A 24 12.27 -21.22 -5.76
N ASP A 25 11.86 -22.48 -5.57
CA ASP A 25 11.43 -23.38 -6.63
C ASP A 25 9.91 -23.48 -6.64
N PHE A 26 9.28 -22.49 -7.28
CA PHE A 26 7.83 -22.38 -7.37
C PHE A 26 7.18 -23.60 -8.03
N SER A 27 7.84 -24.21 -9.02
CA SER A 27 7.32 -25.40 -9.70
C SER A 27 7.21 -26.59 -8.74
N THR A 28 8.25 -26.79 -7.92
CA THR A 28 8.25 -27.83 -6.90
C THR A 28 7.24 -27.52 -5.79
N LEU A 29 7.18 -26.29 -5.30
CA LEU A 29 6.18 -25.89 -4.30
C LEU A 29 4.73 -26.06 -4.81
N HIS A 30 4.46 -25.76 -6.09
CA HIS A 30 3.17 -26.04 -6.74
C HIS A 30 2.85 -27.52 -6.81
N SER A 31 3.86 -28.37 -6.94
CA SER A 31 3.67 -29.83 -6.85
C SER A 31 3.37 -30.25 -5.41
N CYS A 32 4.07 -29.66 -4.43
CA CYS A 32 3.87 -29.93 -2.99
C CYS A 32 2.43 -29.67 -2.52
N ILE A 33 1.78 -28.60 -3.00
CA ILE A 33 0.40 -28.29 -2.57
C ILE A 33 -0.62 -29.36 -2.97
N LEU A 34 -0.29 -30.20 -3.96
CA LEU A 34 -1.17 -31.26 -4.48
C LEU A 34 -0.96 -32.61 -3.78
N VAL A 35 0.09 -32.75 -2.95
CA VAL A 35 0.46 -34.03 -2.33
C VAL A 35 -0.54 -34.46 -1.26
N ASN A 36 -0.73 -33.64 -0.22
CA ASN A 36 -1.70 -33.84 0.84
C ASN A 36 -1.92 -32.54 1.64
N ARG A 37 -2.82 -32.57 2.64
CA ARG A 37 -3.18 -31.40 3.45
C ARG A 37 -1.98 -30.81 4.21
N LEU A 38 -1.06 -31.64 4.71
CA LEU A 38 0.12 -31.17 5.45
C LEU A 38 1.10 -30.43 4.52
N TRP A 39 1.42 -31.02 3.38
CA TRP A 39 2.31 -30.41 2.39
C TRP A 39 1.72 -29.12 1.82
N CYS A 40 0.39 -29.10 1.58
CA CYS A 40 -0.32 -27.89 1.21
C CYS A 40 -0.17 -26.78 2.26
N HIS A 41 -0.40 -27.09 3.54
CA HIS A 41 -0.29 -26.10 4.62
C HIS A 41 1.13 -25.54 4.78
N LEU A 42 2.17 -26.34 4.50
CA LEU A 42 3.57 -25.93 4.60
C LEU A 42 4.08 -25.19 3.36
N ALA A 43 3.64 -25.58 2.16
CA ALA A 43 4.08 -24.98 0.90
C ALA A 43 3.40 -23.64 0.59
N ILE A 44 2.14 -23.45 0.98
CA ILE A 44 1.39 -22.19 0.72
C ILE A 44 2.10 -20.95 1.30
N PRO A 45 2.57 -20.93 2.57
CA PRO A 45 3.31 -19.78 3.09
C PRO A 45 4.56 -19.44 2.30
N LEU A 46 5.26 -20.45 1.74
CA LEU A 46 6.46 -20.23 0.94
C LEU A 46 6.14 -19.70 -0.45
N LEU A 47 5.11 -20.24 -1.12
CA LEU A 47 4.62 -19.75 -2.40
C LEU A 47 4.21 -18.27 -2.32
N TRP A 48 3.54 -17.90 -1.23
CA TRP A 48 3.00 -16.56 -1.03
C TRP A 48 3.98 -15.60 -0.34
N ALA A 49 5.13 -16.08 0.16
CA ALA A 49 6.17 -15.23 0.74
C ALA A 49 6.73 -14.22 -0.27
N ASP A 50 6.81 -14.64 -1.54
CA ASP A 50 7.29 -13.85 -2.67
C ASP A 50 6.28 -13.85 -3.81
N SER A 51 5.09 -13.35 -3.52
CA SER A 51 3.99 -13.29 -4.49
C SER A 51 4.31 -12.53 -5.78
N PHE A 52 5.31 -11.65 -5.76
CA PHE A 52 5.73 -10.84 -6.91
C PHE A 52 6.78 -11.53 -7.79
N LEU A 53 7.49 -12.58 -7.32
CA LEU A 53 8.41 -13.36 -8.15
C LEU A 53 7.73 -14.46 -8.98
N MET A 54 6.40 -14.58 -8.94
CA MET A 54 5.67 -15.42 -9.88
C MET A 54 5.76 -14.81 -11.29
N LYS A 55 6.84 -15.12 -12.01
CA LYS A 55 7.11 -14.75 -13.41
C LYS A 55 6.04 -15.35 -14.34
N LEU A 56 4.84 -14.77 -14.37
CA LEU A 56 3.81 -15.06 -15.35
C LEU A 56 3.14 -13.75 -15.76
N PRO A 57 3.05 -13.39 -17.05
CA PRO A 57 2.76 -12.01 -17.49
C PRO A 57 1.31 -11.54 -17.26
N LYS A 58 0.51 -12.20 -16.42
CA LYS A 58 -0.96 -12.02 -16.36
C LYS A 58 -1.62 -12.20 -14.99
N ASN A 59 -0.88 -12.19 -13.87
CA ASN A 59 -1.49 -12.40 -12.56
C ASN A 59 -1.86 -11.08 -11.83
N TYR A 60 -2.86 -10.37 -12.37
CA TYR A 60 -3.67 -9.43 -11.58
C TYR A 60 -4.42 -10.14 -10.43
N HIS A 61 -4.51 -11.48 -10.49
CA HIS A 61 -5.13 -12.34 -9.49
C HIS A 61 -4.51 -12.27 -8.09
N PHE A 62 -3.23 -11.91 -7.91
CA PHE A 62 -2.67 -11.74 -6.57
C PHE A 62 -3.28 -10.52 -5.86
N ILE A 63 -3.39 -9.41 -6.59
CA ILE A 63 -4.08 -8.21 -6.14
C ILE A 63 -5.55 -8.55 -5.93
N GLU A 64 -6.21 -9.29 -6.82
CA GLU A 64 -7.61 -9.70 -6.66
C GLU A 64 -7.87 -10.62 -5.45
N ILE A 65 -7.01 -11.61 -5.16
CA ILE A 65 -7.13 -12.50 -3.99
C ILE A 65 -6.80 -11.73 -2.70
N TYR A 66 -5.86 -10.80 -2.77
CA TYR A 66 -5.54 -9.88 -1.68
C TYR A 66 -6.74 -8.96 -1.38
N LEU A 67 -7.31 -8.33 -2.40
CA LEU A 67 -8.48 -7.45 -2.35
C LEU A 67 -9.77 -8.24 -2.06
N HIS A 68 -9.85 -9.55 -2.32
CA HIS A 68 -10.99 -10.39 -1.97
C HIS A 68 -11.21 -10.51 -0.45
N ASN A 69 -10.17 -10.33 0.37
CA ASN A 69 -10.31 -10.23 1.83
C ASN A 69 -10.96 -8.91 2.28
N LEU A 70 -11.11 -7.94 1.37
CA LEU A 70 -11.70 -6.63 1.60
C LEU A 70 -13.06 -6.63 0.91
N ASN A 71 -14.12 -6.93 1.67
CA ASN A 71 -15.42 -7.40 1.18
C ASN A 71 -16.07 -6.51 0.10
N ASP A 72 -15.73 -5.22 0.06
CA ASP A 72 -16.38 -4.21 -0.79
C ASP A 72 -15.64 -3.89 -2.11
N ILE A 73 -14.43 -4.42 -2.33
CA ILE A 73 -13.65 -4.11 -3.55
C ILE A 73 -14.20 -4.86 -4.78
N LYS A 74 -15.04 -5.87 -4.57
CA LYS A 74 -15.70 -6.66 -5.61
C LYS A 74 -16.48 -5.78 -6.60
N THR A 75 -17.26 -4.81 -6.15
CA THR A 75 -18.10 -4.01 -7.06
C THR A 75 -17.28 -3.07 -7.94
N LYS A 76 -16.16 -2.54 -7.42
CA LYS A 76 -15.31 -1.56 -8.13
C LYS A 76 -14.33 -2.19 -9.11
N LEU A 77 -13.85 -3.41 -8.85
CA LEU A 77 -12.99 -4.15 -9.80
C LEU A 77 -13.67 -4.32 -11.18
N GLY A 78 -15.00 -4.47 -11.18
CA GLY A 78 -15.79 -4.53 -12.42
C GLY A 78 -15.76 -3.23 -13.23
N GLU A 79 -15.66 -2.06 -12.59
CA GLU A 79 -15.56 -0.75 -13.26
C GLU A 79 -14.22 -0.60 -14.01
N TYR A 80 -13.17 -1.29 -13.54
CA TYR A 80 -11.84 -1.32 -14.17
C TYR A 80 -11.64 -2.53 -15.11
N GLY A 81 -12.70 -3.25 -15.47
CA GLY A 81 -12.66 -4.37 -16.43
C GLY A 81 -12.11 -5.69 -15.86
N ILE A 82 -11.99 -5.82 -14.54
CA ILE A 82 -11.55 -7.05 -13.88
C ILE A 82 -12.77 -7.93 -13.61
N ASN A 83 -12.83 -9.10 -14.24
CA ASN A 83 -13.97 -10.00 -14.17
C ASN A 83 -13.92 -10.85 -12.89
N ASN A 84 -14.76 -10.55 -11.91
CA ASN A 84 -14.77 -11.20 -10.60
C ASN A 84 -15.23 -12.66 -10.59
N ASN A 85 -15.69 -13.20 -11.72
CA ASN A 85 -16.28 -14.54 -11.81
C ASN A 85 -15.25 -15.68 -11.59
N THR A 86 -13.95 -15.37 -11.51
CA THR A 86 -12.87 -16.34 -11.26
C THR A 86 -12.46 -16.44 -9.79
N ILE A 87 -13.05 -15.64 -8.89
CA ILE A 87 -12.59 -15.53 -7.50
C ILE A 87 -13.29 -16.56 -6.59
N PRO A 88 -12.54 -17.41 -5.84
CA PRO A 88 -13.14 -18.42 -4.96
C PRO A 88 -13.97 -17.80 -3.81
N SER A 89 -15.18 -18.32 -3.60
CA SER A 89 -16.12 -17.84 -2.56
C SER A 89 -15.70 -18.13 -1.12
N THR A 90 -14.75 -19.06 -0.92
CA THR A 90 -14.19 -19.41 0.38
C THR A 90 -12.67 -19.44 0.32
N ILE A 91 -12.03 -18.78 1.28
CA ILE A 91 -10.58 -18.68 1.37
C ILE A 91 -10.09 -19.72 2.37
N LEU A 92 -9.27 -20.68 1.93
CA LEU A 92 -8.70 -21.70 2.82
C LEU A 92 -7.58 -21.16 3.74
N PHE A 93 -6.92 -20.06 3.35
CA PHE A 93 -5.72 -19.55 4.01
C PHE A 93 -5.72 -18.02 4.09
N ASN A 94 -5.20 -17.45 5.18
CA ASN A 94 -4.96 -16.00 5.27
C ASN A 94 -3.70 -15.62 4.47
N TYR A 95 -3.84 -15.62 3.14
CA TYR A 95 -2.77 -15.31 2.18
C TYR A 95 -2.07 -13.97 2.44
N PRO A 96 -2.76 -12.86 2.79
CA PRO A 96 -2.12 -11.60 3.17
C PRO A 96 -1.03 -11.74 4.25
N LYS A 97 -1.23 -12.64 5.22
CA LYS A 97 -0.26 -12.87 6.31
C LYS A 97 1.06 -13.45 5.80
N TYR A 98 1.04 -14.16 4.68
CA TYR A 98 2.22 -14.78 4.12
C TYR A 98 3.02 -13.85 3.22
N CYS A 99 2.39 -12.79 2.71
CA CYS A 99 3.03 -11.83 1.81
C CYS A 99 4.01 -10.97 2.62
N LYS A 100 5.31 -11.26 2.52
CA LYS A 100 6.33 -10.55 3.31
C LYS A 100 7.20 -9.63 2.46
N LYS A 101 7.41 -9.95 1.18
CA LYS A 101 8.37 -9.26 0.31
C LYS A 101 7.75 -8.14 -0.56
N ILE A 102 6.59 -7.62 -0.18
CA ILE A 102 5.91 -6.54 -0.91
C ILE A 102 6.73 -5.25 -0.76
N LYS A 103 7.28 -4.75 -1.87
CA LYS A 103 8.02 -3.47 -1.92
C LYS A 103 7.13 -2.28 -2.27
N PHE A 104 6.12 -2.53 -3.09
CA PHE A 104 5.20 -1.52 -3.62
C PHE A 104 3.80 -1.85 -3.14
N PHE A 105 3.15 -0.89 -2.49
CA PHE A 105 1.79 -1.06 -2.02
C PHE A 105 0.95 0.16 -2.39
N TYR A 106 -0.12 -0.09 -3.12
CA TYR A 106 -0.98 0.94 -3.70
C TYR A 106 -2.41 0.67 -3.27
N LEU A 107 -3.02 1.69 -2.67
CA LEU A 107 -4.28 1.58 -1.98
C LEU A 107 -5.29 2.56 -2.57
N LEU A 108 -6.30 2.02 -3.26
CA LEU A 108 -7.42 2.78 -3.83
C LEU A 108 -8.77 2.27 -3.33
N GLY A 109 -9.69 3.21 -3.11
CA GLY A 109 -11.12 2.94 -3.24
C GLY A 109 -11.74 1.93 -2.25
N PHE A 110 -11.16 1.71 -1.08
CA PHE A 110 -11.73 0.83 -0.04
C PHE A 110 -12.61 1.59 0.96
N ASN A 111 -13.24 0.86 1.89
CA ASN A 111 -14.12 1.41 2.92
C ASN A 111 -13.55 1.43 4.35
N ASN A 112 -14.28 2.06 5.27
CA ASN A 112 -13.89 2.16 6.67
C ASN A 112 -13.78 0.79 7.37
N GLN A 113 -14.40 -0.26 6.85
CA GLN A 113 -14.30 -1.62 7.42
C GLN A 113 -13.02 -2.33 6.95
N ASP A 114 -12.56 -2.00 5.74
CA ASP A 114 -11.39 -2.58 5.08
C ASP A 114 -10.06 -1.96 5.55
N ILE A 115 -10.08 -0.77 6.17
CA ILE A 115 -8.86 -0.03 6.55
C ILE A 115 -8.02 -0.75 7.61
N TYR A 116 -8.63 -1.45 8.58
CA TYR A 116 -7.88 -2.10 9.66
C TYR A 116 -7.09 -3.33 9.19
N PRO A 117 -7.68 -4.27 8.41
CA PRO A 117 -6.91 -5.34 7.76
C PRO A 117 -5.74 -4.81 6.91
N ILE A 118 -5.91 -3.65 6.29
CA ILE A 118 -4.87 -3.01 5.48
C ILE A 118 -3.71 -2.50 6.37
N PHE A 119 -4.00 -1.91 7.53
CA PHE A 119 -2.97 -1.55 8.49
C PHE A 119 -2.19 -2.75 9.01
N ASP A 120 -2.87 -3.87 9.25
CA ASP A 120 -2.21 -5.12 9.63
C ASP A 120 -1.29 -5.62 8.51
N LEU A 121 -1.68 -5.50 7.23
CA LEU A 121 -0.76 -5.80 6.14
C LEU A 121 0.44 -4.86 6.16
N ILE A 122 0.24 -3.54 6.14
CA ILE A 122 1.34 -2.56 6.11
C ILE A 122 2.34 -2.86 7.22
N LYS A 123 1.84 -3.19 8.42
CA LYS A 123 2.66 -3.62 9.55
C LYS A 123 3.42 -4.92 9.27
N ASN A 124 2.80 -5.90 8.62
CA ASN A 124 3.41 -7.18 8.26
C ASN A 124 4.48 -7.05 7.17
N ILE A 125 4.28 -6.17 6.18
CA ILE A 125 5.22 -5.91 5.08
C ILE A 125 6.23 -4.80 5.38
N LYS A 126 6.15 -4.18 6.56
CA LYS A 126 6.92 -2.99 6.97
C LYS A 126 8.41 -3.07 6.61
N GLN A 127 9.06 -4.22 6.81
CA GLN A 127 10.50 -4.36 6.56
C GLN A 127 10.89 -4.30 5.07
N ASN A 128 9.97 -4.61 4.16
CA ASN A 128 10.23 -4.64 2.72
C ASN A 128 9.54 -3.50 1.96
N LEU A 129 8.53 -2.88 2.57
CA LEU A 129 7.79 -1.78 1.99
C LEU A 129 8.70 -0.58 1.74
N ASN A 130 8.76 -0.12 0.50
CA ASN A 130 9.59 1.02 0.10
C ASN A 130 8.78 2.11 -0.62
N TYR A 131 7.66 1.72 -1.24
CA TYR A 131 6.76 2.61 -1.96
C TYR A 131 5.33 2.40 -1.48
N LEU A 132 4.73 3.44 -0.93
CA LEU A 132 3.34 3.42 -0.47
C LEU A 132 2.54 4.53 -1.14
N THR A 133 1.40 4.18 -1.72
CA THR A 133 0.39 5.16 -2.12
C THR A 133 -0.93 4.85 -1.44
N ILE A 134 -1.55 5.88 -0.90
CA ILE A 134 -2.87 5.89 -0.28
C ILE A 134 -3.66 6.98 -0.97
N ASP A 135 -4.63 6.59 -1.79
CA ASP A 135 -5.49 7.53 -2.52
C ASP A 135 -6.97 7.18 -2.31
N PHE A 136 -7.64 8.02 -1.49
CA PHE A 136 -9.03 7.84 -1.10
C PHE A 136 -9.94 8.97 -1.52
N CYS A 137 -9.38 10.10 -1.92
CA CYS A 137 -10.22 11.20 -2.35
C CYS A 137 -10.68 10.90 -3.77
N LYS A 138 -11.95 10.53 -3.95
CA LYS A 138 -12.58 10.68 -5.26
C LYS A 138 -12.56 12.17 -5.60
N LEU A 139 -11.58 12.58 -6.38
CA LEU A 139 -11.37 13.98 -6.74
C LEU A 139 -12.50 14.50 -7.65
N TYR A 140 -13.35 13.62 -8.18
CA TYR A 140 -14.40 13.98 -9.15
C TYR A 140 -15.83 13.92 -8.59
N ASP A 141 -16.04 13.47 -7.34
CA ASP A 141 -17.37 13.37 -6.72
C ASP A 141 -17.41 14.14 -5.38
N PHE A 142 -17.44 15.47 -5.47
CA PHE A 142 -17.42 16.37 -4.31
C PHE A 142 -18.74 16.45 -3.53
N HIS A 143 -19.87 16.03 -4.13
CA HIS A 143 -21.19 16.33 -3.58
C HIS A 143 -21.77 15.24 -2.68
N ASN A 144 -21.40 13.97 -2.87
CA ASN A 144 -22.05 12.85 -2.17
C ASN A 144 -21.17 12.12 -1.14
N GLN A 145 -19.88 12.46 -0.99
CA GLN A 145 -18.93 11.65 -0.19
C GLN A 145 -18.05 12.41 0.84
N LEU A 146 -18.30 13.70 1.09
CA LEU A 146 -17.45 14.53 1.96
C LEU A 146 -17.25 13.95 3.38
N ASN A 147 -18.34 13.54 4.06
CA ASN A 147 -18.26 12.99 5.41
C ASN A 147 -17.49 11.66 5.47
N TYR A 148 -17.59 10.87 4.41
CA TYR A 148 -16.87 9.60 4.31
C TYR A 148 -15.36 9.84 4.15
N ASP A 149 -14.98 10.73 3.23
CA ASP A 149 -13.58 11.10 2.98
C ASP A 149 -12.93 11.69 4.25
N ILE A 150 -13.64 12.53 5.00
CA ILE A 150 -13.16 13.10 6.28
C ILE A 150 -12.91 12.00 7.31
N ASN A 151 -13.86 11.08 7.50
CA ASN A 151 -13.74 10.01 8.48
C ASN A 151 -12.58 9.06 8.14
N LEU A 152 -12.47 8.67 6.86
CA LEU A 152 -11.41 7.76 6.43
C LEU A 152 -10.03 8.42 6.51
N SER A 153 -9.90 9.67 6.05
CA SER A 153 -8.66 10.45 6.17
C SER A 153 -8.24 10.59 7.63
N SER A 154 -9.20 10.78 8.54
CA SER A 154 -8.93 10.85 9.99
C SER A 154 -8.38 9.53 10.53
N ILE A 155 -8.99 8.39 10.19
CA ILE A 155 -8.50 7.07 10.60
C ILE A 155 -7.08 6.82 10.07
N ILE A 156 -6.81 7.19 8.81
CA ILE A 156 -5.49 7.05 8.19
C ILE A 156 -4.45 7.88 8.93
N LEU A 157 -4.70 9.18 9.13
CA LEU A 157 -3.75 10.08 9.80
C LEU A 157 -3.44 9.64 11.24
N LEU A 158 -4.43 9.12 11.99
CA LEU A 158 -4.26 8.69 13.38
C LEU A 158 -3.47 7.37 13.57
N ASN A 159 -3.32 6.57 12.51
CA ASN A 159 -2.77 5.21 12.61
C ASN A 159 -1.56 4.99 11.71
N LEU A 160 -1.51 5.61 10.52
CA LEU A 160 -0.50 5.30 9.51
C LEU A 160 0.91 5.56 10.03
N GLY A 161 1.14 6.68 10.72
CA GLY A 161 2.48 7.04 11.20
C GLY A 161 3.14 5.96 12.07
N LYS A 162 2.35 5.26 12.89
CA LYS A 162 2.82 4.20 13.81
C LYS A 162 3.31 2.94 13.09
N ILE A 163 2.81 2.69 11.88
CA ILE A 163 3.02 1.44 11.14
C ILE A 163 3.98 1.59 9.96
N LEU A 164 4.31 2.81 9.54
CA LEU A 164 5.27 3.05 8.46
C LEU A 164 6.69 2.56 8.83
N PRO A 165 7.49 2.11 7.85
CA PRO A 165 8.91 1.86 8.04
C PRO A 165 9.69 3.15 8.32
N ILE A 166 10.88 3.01 8.92
CA ILE A 166 11.74 4.15 9.28
C ILE A 166 12.31 4.87 8.04
N LYS A 167 12.28 4.21 6.89
CA LYS A 167 12.72 4.75 5.61
C LYS A 167 11.76 4.30 4.51
N LEU A 168 11.34 5.26 3.67
CA LEU A 168 10.61 5.03 2.43
C LEU A 168 11.33 5.73 1.29
N GLU A 169 11.32 5.11 0.12
CA GLU A 169 11.68 5.78 -1.13
C GLU A 169 10.53 6.67 -1.62
N TYR A 170 9.29 6.27 -1.37
CA TYR A 170 8.13 6.98 -1.88
C TYR A 170 6.92 6.85 -0.95
N LEU A 171 6.31 7.99 -0.61
CA LEU A 171 5.02 8.05 0.07
C LEU A 171 4.11 9.05 -0.66
N ASN A 172 2.97 8.57 -1.14
CA ASN A 172 1.94 9.41 -1.74
C ASN A 172 0.64 9.32 -0.95
N LEU A 173 0.16 10.45 -0.45
CA LEU A 173 -1.07 10.57 0.33
C LEU A 173 -2.04 11.54 -0.36
N THR A 174 -3.17 11.01 -0.81
CA THR A 174 -4.28 11.79 -1.36
C THR A 174 -5.47 11.69 -0.42
N LEU A 175 -5.60 12.67 0.48
CA LEU A 175 -6.51 12.66 1.64
C LEU A 175 -7.16 14.03 1.86
N MET A 176 -8.20 14.08 2.70
CA MET A 176 -8.72 15.31 3.29
C MET A 176 -7.99 15.58 4.61
N PHE A 177 -6.99 16.44 4.60
CA PHE A 177 -6.16 16.67 5.79
C PHE A 177 -6.87 17.59 6.79
N ASN A 178 -7.10 17.06 7.99
CA ASN A 178 -7.44 17.86 9.16
C ASN A 178 -6.17 18.13 9.97
N ILE A 179 -5.92 19.38 10.35
CA ILE A 179 -4.69 19.78 11.06
C ILE A 179 -4.46 18.96 12.33
N ASN A 180 -5.48 18.76 13.17
CA ASN A 180 -5.31 18.09 14.45
C ASN A 180 -4.83 16.64 14.26
N ASN A 181 -5.42 15.93 13.29
CA ASN A 181 -5.03 14.56 12.97
C ASN A 181 -3.69 14.52 12.22
N PHE A 182 -3.41 15.53 11.39
CA PHE A 182 -2.14 15.65 10.68
C PHE A 182 -0.98 15.91 11.64
N GLU A 183 -1.14 16.71 12.68
CA GLU A 183 -0.13 16.89 13.72
C GLU A 183 0.21 15.58 14.42
N ILE A 184 -0.79 14.72 14.67
CA ILE A 184 -0.58 13.38 15.23
C ILE A 184 0.23 12.53 14.24
N PHE A 185 -0.13 12.52 12.95
CA PHE A 185 0.65 11.84 11.91
C PHE A 185 2.10 12.34 11.85
N LEU A 186 2.32 13.65 11.89
CA LEU A 186 3.65 14.25 11.84
C LEU A 186 4.49 13.87 13.06
N LYS A 187 3.87 13.81 14.25
CA LYS A 187 4.54 13.35 15.48
C LYS A 187 4.90 11.86 15.38
N ASP A 188 3.97 11.03 14.95
CA ASP A 188 4.19 9.58 14.81
C ASP A 188 5.23 9.25 13.72
N THR A 189 5.45 10.16 12.77
CA THR A 189 6.42 10.01 11.68
C THR A 189 7.71 10.81 11.87
N GLN A 190 7.97 11.38 13.05
CA GLN A 190 9.11 12.27 13.28
C GLN A 190 10.47 11.61 12.97
N ASP A 191 10.60 10.31 13.20
CA ASP A 191 11.85 9.54 13.01
C ASP A 191 11.95 8.88 11.62
N ILE A 192 10.99 9.17 10.74
CA ILE A 192 10.91 8.53 9.42
C ILE A 192 11.53 9.43 8.35
N PHE A 193 12.39 8.84 7.51
CA PHE A 193 12.90 9.46 6.29
C PHE A 193 12.08 9.03 5.07
N ILE A 194 11.70 9.98 4.21
CA ILE A 194 10.90 9.72 3.00
C ILE A 194 11.59 10.40 1.82
N ASN A 195 12.18 9.65 0.89
CA ASN A 195 12.92 10.28 -0.22
C ASN A 195 11.99 11.16 -1.07
N LYS A 196 10.85 10.62 -1.52
CA LYS A 196 9.82 11.33 -2.30
C LYS A 196 8.50 11.38 -1.53
N LEU A 197 8.09 12.57 -1.11
CA LEU A 197 6.82 12.81 -0.44
C LEU A 197 5.85 13.51 -1.39
N LEU A 198 4.69 12.90 -1.61
CA LEU A 198 3.60 13.48 -2.39
C LEU A 198 2.40 13.64 -1.47
N ILE A 199 1.85 14.84 -1.42
CA ILE A 199 0.66 15.16 -0.65
C ILE A 199 -0.32 15.88 -1.57
N ARG A 200 -1.48 15.26 -1.79
CA ARG A 200 -2.62 15.90 -2.43
C ARG A 200 -3.74 16.06 -1.40
N ASN A 201 -3.97 17.30 -1.00
CA ASN A 201 -4.94 17.67 0.02
C ASN A 201 -6.27 18.04 -0.63
N LYS A 202 -7.29 17.20 -0.46
CA LYS A 202 -8.66 17.57 -0.84
C LYS A 202 -9.22 18.55 0.20
N ILE A 203 -9.44 19.78 -0.23
CA ILE A 203 -9.88 20.88 0.64
C ILE A 203 -11.35 21.23 0.42
N SER A 204 -11.97 21.75 1.48
CA SER A 204 -13.30 22.35 1.48
C SER A 204 -13.18 23.83 1.88
N LYS A 205 -14.28 24.60 1.82
CA LYS A 205 -14.27 26.06 2.07
C LYS A 205 -13.63 26.48 3.41
N ASN A 206 -13.63 25.61 4.42
CA ASN A 206 -13.10 25.90 5.75
C ASN A 206 -11.79 25.15 6.07
N SER A 207 -11.19 24.48 5.07
CA SER A 207 -9.92 23.78 5.27
C SER A 207 -8.81 24.79 5.55
N LYS A 208 -8.01 24.49 6.57
CA LYS A 208 -6.83 25.28 6.92
C LYS A 208 -5.63 24.77 6.13
N ASP A 209 -4.71 25.67 5.80
CA ASP A 209 -3.46 25.35 5.12
C ASP A 209 -2.57 24.44 5.98
N ILE A 210 -2.08 23.36 5.37
CA ILE A 210 -1.20 22.37 6.01
C ILE A 210 0.27 22.53 5.62
N LEU A 211 0.58 23.35 4.61
CA LEU A 211 1.95 23.57 4.12
C LEU A 211 2.90 24.06 5.21
N PRO A 212 2.52 24.97 6.14
CA PRO A 212 3.39 25.37 7.25
C PRO A 212 3.83 24.20 8.14
N TYR A 213 2.97 23.19 8.31
CA TYR A 213 3.27 22.00 9.10
C TYR A 213 4.21 21.04 8.34
N ILE A 214 4.03 20.90 7.02
CA ILE A 214 4.97 20.17 6.16
C ILE A 214 6.37 20.80 6.24
N LYS A 215 6.46 22.12 6.11
CA LYS A 215 7.72 22.86 6.25
C LYS A 215 8.36 22.63 7.61
N LYS A 216 7.59 22.75 8.69
CA LYS A 216 8.10 22.54 10.06
C LYS A 216 8.64 21.14 10.26
N SER A 217 7.90 20.11 9.83
CA SER A 217 8.21 18.73 10.19
C SER A 217 9.14 18.02 9.21
N PHE A 218 9.09 18.32 7.90
CA PHE A 218 9.89 17.61 6.89
C PHE A 218 11.03 18.45 6.33
N MET A 219 10.78 19.73 6.04
CA MET A 219 11.78 20.62 5.45
C MET A 219 12.88 20.99 6.45
N LYS A 220 12.51 21.54 7.61
CA LYS A 220 13.49 21.96 8.63
C LYS A 220 14.31 20.80 9.19
N GLU A 221 13.67 19.64 9.35
CA GLU A 221 14.29 18.40 9.82
C GLU A 221 15.02 17.62 8.71
N LYS A 222 14.98 18.09 7.44
CA LYS A 222 15.64 17.47 6.27
C LYS A 222 15.32 15.98 6.09
N ARG A 223 14.05 15.62 6.27
CA ARG A 223 13.57 14.22 6.21
C ARG A 223 13.02 13.81 4.85
N ILE A 224 13.07 14.73 3.88
CA ILE A 224 12.65 14.51 2.50
C ILE A 224 13.66 15.10 1.53
N ASN A 225 13.73 14.57 0.31
CA ASN A 225 14.54 15.13 -0.78
C ASN A 225 13.68 15.70 -1.91
N TYR A 226 12.49 15.13 -2.13
CA TYR A 226 11.55 15.56 -3.16
C TYR A 226 10.16 15.77 -2.53
N LEU A 227 9.51 16.87 -2.90
CA LEU A 227 8.16 17.20 -2.49
C LEU A 227 7.28 17.49 -3.71
N ALA A 228 6.11 16.88 -3.76
CA ALA A 228 5.00 17.40 -4.54
C ALA A 228 3.83 17.68 -3.60
N PHE A 229 3.27 18.88 -3.70
CA PHE A 229 2.15 19.31 -2.86
C PHE A 229 1.08 19.99 -3.70
N GLU A 230 -0.15 19.49 -3.60
CA GLU A 230 -1.30 20.07 -4.27
C GLU A 230 -2.49 20.19 -3.31
N GLU A 231 -3.20 21.30 -3.38
CA GLU A 231 -4.53 21.45 -2.80
C GLU A 231 -5.57 21.36 -3.91
N VAL A 232 -6.56 20.47 -3.73
CA VAL A 232 -7.59 20.17 -4.73
C VAL A 232 -8.96 20.47 -4.14
N SER A 233 -9.72 21.30 -4.84
CA SER A 233 -11.09 21.67 -4.46
C SER A 233 -12.02 21.61 -5.66
N SER A 234 -13.33 21.76 -5.46
CA SER A 234 -14.29 21.84 -6.55
C SER A 234 -14.13 23.07 -7.44
N GLU A 235 -13.49 24.13 -6.93
CA GLU A 235 -13.42 25.44 -7.62
C GLU A 235 -12.03 25.70 -8.21
N LYS A 236 -10.96 25.21 -7.55
CA LYS A 236 -9.58 25.47 -7.96
C LYS A 236 -8.61 24.42 -7.43
N ASN A 237 -7.62 24.09 -8.25
CA ASN A 237 -6.44 23.36 -7.82
C ASN A 237 -5.28 24.34 -7.64
N LYS A 238 -4.52 24.16 -6.56
CA LYS A 238 -3.33 24.95 -6.26
C LYS A 238 -2.18 23.98 -6.09
N SER A 239 -1.26 23.97 -7.06
CA SER A 239 0.00 23.22 -6.94
C SER A 239 1.09 24.13 -6.39
N LEU A 240 1.94 23.57 -5.52
CA LEU A 240 3.11 24.25 -4.96
C LEU A 240 4.09 24.69 -6.05
N VAL A 241 4.14 23.97 -7.17
CA VAL A 241 5.05 24.25 -8.30
C VAL A 241 4.77 25.60 -8.98
N PHE A 242 3.63 26.22 -8.71
CA PHE A 242 3.27 27.55 -9.24
C PHE A 242 3.63 28.71 -8.30
N SER A 243 4.33 28.45 -7.18
CA SER A 243 4.71 29.46 -6.19
C SER A 243 6.22 29.59 -6.11
N GLU A 244 6.80 30.53 -6.86
CA GLU A 244 8.26 30.72 -6.94
C GLU A 244 8.92 30.92 -5.57
N ASP A 245 8.34 31.78 -4.71
CA ASP A 245 8.85 32.04 -3.36
C ASP A 245 8.92 30.77 -2.49
N GLU A 246 7.91 29.90 -2.64
CA GLU A 246 7.83 28.64 -1.90
C GLU A 246 8.88 27.65 -2.38
N ILE A 247 9.06 27.51 -3.70
CA ILE A 247 10.08 26.65 -4.29
C ILE A 247 11.47 27.06 -3.82
N LEU A 248 11.79 28.36 -3.91
CA LEU A 248 13.07 28.89 -3.45
C LEU A 248 13.31 28.59 -1.96
N GLU A 249 12.28 28.68 -1.11
CA GLU A 249 12.41 28.31 0.30
C GLU A 249 12.77 26.83 0.48
N PHE A 250 12.12 25.90 -0.23
CA PHE A 250 12.46 24.47 -0.17
C PHE A 250 13.86 24.17 -0.72
N GLU A 251 14.28 24.85 -1.79
CA GLU A 251 15.59 24.68 -2.40
C GLU A 251 16.74 25.07 -1.44
N LEU A 252 16.53 26.06 -0.57
CA LEU A 252 17.50 26.41 0.49
C LEU A 252 17.77 25.25 1.47
N TYR A 253 16.84 24.29 1.58
CA TYR A 253 16.99 23.08 2.38
C TYR A 253 17.41 21.85 1.54
N ASN A 254 17.79 22.05 0.27
CA ASN A 254 18.10 21.01 -0.73
C ASN A 254 16.90 20.09 -1.06
N ILE A 255 15.68 20.60 -0.96
CA ILE A 255 14.46 19.85 -1.32
C ILE A 255 13.99 20.30 -2.69
N LYS A 256 13.82 19.34 -3.60
CA LYS A 256 13.31 19.60 -4.95
C LYS A 256 11.79 19.55 -4.94
N VAL A 257 11.15 20.67 -5.28
CA VAL A 257 9.71 20.72 -5.51
C VAL A 257 9.44 20.36 -6.96
N LEU A 258 8.57 19.38 -7.20
CA LEU A 258 8.19 18.92 -8.53
C LEU A 258 6.68 18.96 -8.72
N ASP A 259 6.25 18.94 -9.98
CA ASP A 259 4.83 18.74 -10.28
C ASP A 259 4.37 17.37 -9.76
N TYR A 260 3.13 17.31 -9.28
CA TYR A 260 2.60 16.07 -8.71
C TYR A 260 2.56 14.94 -9.74
N TYR A 261 2.12 15.20 -10.96
CA TYR A 261 1.97 14.16 -11.98
C TYR A 261 3.33 13.68 -12.49
N GLU A 262 4.33 14.55 -12.52
CA GLU A 262 5.71 14.17 -12.84
C GLU A 262 6.31 13.23 -11.79
N LEU A 263 6.06 13.51 -10.50
CA LEU A 263 6.60 12.70 -9.41
C LEU A 263 5.77 11.44 -9.13
N SER A 264 4.48 11.44 -9.50
CA SER A 264 3.57 10.34 -9.22
C SER A 264 3.92 9.09 -10.01
N ILE A 265 3.94 7.95 -9.33
CA ILE A 265 4.14 6.65 -9.97
C ILE A 265 2.76 6.07 -10.31
N ASP A 266 2.45 6.01 -11.61
CA ASP A 266 1.31 5.23 -12.08
C ASP A 266 1.63 3.73 -11.92
N CYS A 267 0.89 3.08 -11.04
CA CYS A 267 1.06 1.65 -10.78
C CYS A 267 0.78 0.77 -12.00
N PHE A 268 -0.06 1.21 -12.95
CA PHE A 268 -0.31 0.45 -14.18
C PHE A 268 0.91 0.48 -15.12
N PHE A 269 1.65 1.58 -15.16
CA PHE A 269 2.89 1.68 -15.94
C PHE A 269 4.07 1.01 -15.25
N TYR A 270 4.21 1.18 -13.93
CA TYR A 270 5.36 0.66 -13.19
C TYR A 270 5.37 -0.88 -13.08
N ILE A 271 4.20 -1.52 -12.98
CA ILE A 271 4.08 -2.98 -13.06
C ILE A 271 4.45 -3.50 -14.45
N LYS A 272 4.28 -2.69 -15.51
CA LYS A 272 4.60 -3.08 -16.89
C LYS A 272 6.08 -2.92 -17.25
N GLU A 273 6.83 -2.07 -16.56
CA GLU A 273 8.28 -1.91 -16.80
C GLU A 273 9.17 -2.84 -15.96
N MET A 274 8.65 -3.35 -14.84
CA MET A 274 9.39 -4.30 -13.98
C MET A 274 9.28 -5.77 -14.45
N TYR A 275 8.46 -6.07 -15.45
CA TYR A 275 8.15 -7.43 -15.96
C TYR A 275 7.97 -7.46 -17.47
#